data_AF-A0A1A8D6Q3-F1
#
_entry.id   AF-A0A1A8D6Q3-F1
#
_cell.length_a   1.000
_cell.length_b   1.000
_cell.length_c   1.000
_cell.angle_alpha   90.00
_cell.angle_beta   90.00
_cell.angle_gamma   90.00
#
_symmetry.space_group_name_H-M   'P 1'
#
loop_
_entity.id
_entity.type
_entity.pdbx_description
1 polymer ?
#
loop_
_entity_poly.entity_id
_entity_poly.type
_entity_poly.pdbx_seq_one_letter_code
_entity_poly.pdbx_strand_id
1 'polypeptide(L)' 'NHQELEGNDRYEGFCVDMLKELADILKFKYQIRLVADGVYGVPGANGTWTGMVGELISRKADLAVAGLTITAER' A
#
# COMPACT_ATOMS: atom_id res chain seq x y z
N ASN A 1 19.25 -12.16 -22.02
CA ASN A 1 18.18 -12.89 -21.32
C ASN A 1 17.55 -11.97 -20.29
N HIS A 2 16.48 -11.26 -20.65
CA HIS A 2 15.70 -10.47 -19.70
C HIS A 2 14.50 -11.34 -19.32
N GLN A 3 14.43 -11.80 -18.07
CA GLN A 3 13.17 -12.30 -17.53
C GLN A 3 12.30 -11.08 -17.22
N GLU A 4 11.08 -11.06 -17.75
CA GLU A 4 10.06 -10.11 -17.34
C GLU A 4 9.51 -10.55 -15.98
N LEU A 5 9.48 -9.61 -15.02
CA LEU A 5 8.93 -9.85 -13.69
C LEU A 5 7.41 -9.62 -13.72
N GLU A 6 6.65 -10.46 -13.02
CA GLU A 6 5.19 -10.40 -12.97
C GLU A 6 4.66 -10.23 -11.54
N GLY A 7 3.45 -9.69 -11.40
CA GLY A 7 2.77 -9.61 -10.10
C GLY A 7 3.56 -8.85 -9.04
N ASN A 8 3.76 -9.52 -7.88
CA ASN A 8 4.49 -8.97 -6.73
C ASN A 8 6.01 -8.95 -6.95
N ASP A 9 6.55 -9.82 -7.81
CA ASP A 9 7.99 -9.94 -8.05
C ASP A 9 8.58 -8.72 -8.76
N ARG A 10 7.71 -7.81 -9.24
CA ARG A 10 8.08 -6.53 -9.82
C ARG A 10 8.55 -5.49 -8.80
N TYR A 11 8.43 -5.76 -7.51
CA TYR A 11 8.72 -4.82 -6.43
C TYR A 11 9.77 -5.38 -5.48
N GLU A 12 10.67 -4.51 -5.02
CA GLU A 12 11.72 -4.86 -4.06
C GLU A 12 11.91 -3.73 -3.02
N GLY A 13 12.64 -4.06 -1.95
CA GLY A 13 13.04 -3.11 -0.91
C GLY A 13 12.36 -3.37 0.44
N PHE A 14 12.75 -2.56 1.44
CA PHE A 14 12.42 -2.81 2.85
C PHE A 14 10.94 -3.09 3.13
N CYS A 15 10.03 -2.29 2.57
CA CYS A 15 8.59 -2.48 2.79
C CYS A 15 8.07 -3.79 2.18
N VAL A 16 8.65 -4.25 1.07
CA VAL A 16 8.27 -5.50 0.41
C VAL A 16 8.73 -6.69 1.25
N ASP A 17 9.98 -6.65 1.72
CA ASP A 17 10.53 -7.69 2.61
C ASP A 17 9.73 -7.77 3.91
N MET A 18 9.44 -6.64 4.53
CA MET A 18 8.62 -6.58 5.73
C MET A 18 7.21 -7.14 5.50
N LEU A 19 6.56 -6.79 4.38
CA LEU A 19 5.24 -7.33 4.05
C LEU A 19 5.27 -8.85 3.84
N LYS A 20 6.33 -9.36 3.20
CA LYS A 20 6.55 -10.80 3.00
C LYS A 20 6.70 -11.53 4.34
N GLU A 21 7.53 -11.02 5.25
CA GLU A 21 7.70 -11.61 6.59
C GLU A 21 6.38 -11.59 7.39
N LEU A 22 5.62 -10.50 7.32
CA LEU A 22 4.30 -10.42 7.96
C LEU A 22 3.32 -11.44 7.37
N ALA A 23 3.30 -11.60 6.04
CA ALA A 23 2.46 -12.58 5.36
C ALA A 23 2.82 -14.01 5.77
N ASP A 24 4.11 -14.30 5.92
CA ASP A 24 4.61 -15.60 6.35
C ASP A 24 4.28 -15.89 7.82
N ILE A 25 4.31 -14.90 8.71
CA ILE A 25 3.95 -15.05 10.13
C ILE A 25 2.43 -15.20 10.29
N LEU A 26 1.66 -14.31 9.67
CA LEU A 26 0.21 -14.18 9.87
C LEU A 26 -0.61 -15.03 8.89
N LYS A 27 0.05 -15.68 7.92
CA LYS A 27 -0.54 -16.61 6.95
C LYS A 27 -1.62 -15.97 6.06
N PHE A 28 -1.40 -14.75 5.60
CA PHE A 28 -2.26 -14.10 4.59
C PHE A 28 -1.61 -14.08 3.20
N LYS A 29 -2.44 -13.93 2.17
CA LYS A 29 -2.01 -13.69 0.79
C LYS A 29 -2.19 -12.20 0.47
N TYR A 30 -1.34 -11.67 -0.40
CA TYR A 30 -1.40 -10.26 -0.78
C TYR A 30 -1.05 -10.07 -2.26
N GLN A 31 -1.53 -8.95 -2.81
CA GLN A 31 -1.15 -8.44 -4.11
C GLN A 31 -0.74 -6.98 -3.95
N ILE A 32 0.44 -6.63 -4.46
CA ILE A 32 0.93 -5.25 -4.45
C ILE A 32 0.32 -4.50 -5.64
N ARG A 33 -0.32 -3.37 -5.34
CA ARG A 33 -0.81 -2.39 -6.32
C ARG A 33 -0.30 -1.02 -5.93
N LEU A 34 0.19 -0.25 -6.91
CA LEU A 34 0.50 1.15 -6.70
C LEU A 34 -0.80 1.97 -6.61
N VAL A 35 -0.85 2.88 -5.63
CA VAL A 35 -1.94 3.85 -5.52
C VAL A 35 -2.02 4.67 -6.81
N ALA A 36 -3.23 4.89 -7.32
CA ALA A 36 -3.42 5.43 -8.68
C ALA A 36 -2.88 6.86 -8.87
N ASP A 37 -2.92 7.69 -7.83
CA ASP A 37 -2.52 9.10 -7.86
C ASP A 37 -1.13 9.36 -7.27
N GLY A 38 -0.45 8.32 -6.77
CA GLY A 38 0.92 8.41 -6.24
C GLY A 38 1.08 9.17 -4.92
N VAL A 39 0.00 9.49 -4.19
CA VAL A 39 0.09 10.27 -2.93
C VAL A 39 -0.32 9.46 -1.69
N TYR A 40 0.19 9.87 -0.52
CA TYR A 40 -0.19 9.26 0.77
C TYR A 40 -1.67 9.46 1.07
N GLY A 41 -2.15 10.68 0.92
CA GLY A 41 -3.54 11.07 1.13
C GLY A 41 -3.63 12.52 1.54
N VAL A 42 -4.51 13.26 0.86
CA VAL A 42 -4.81 14.66 1.11
C VAL A 42 -6.28 14.75 1.55
N PRO A 43 -6.58 15.38 2.69
CA PRO A 43 -7.96 15.55 3.14
C PRO A 43 -8.69 16.56 2.24
N GLY A 44 -9.90 16.19 1.81
CA GLY A 44 -10.85 17.09 1.16
C GLY A 44 -11.74 17.79 2.18
N ALA A 45 -12.35 18.90 1.78
CA ALA A 45 -13.21 19.73 2.65
C ALA A 45 -14.48 19.01 3.16
N ASN A 46 -14.86 17.89 2.55
CA ASN A 46 -16.05 17.10 2.86
C ASN A 46 -15.73 15.76 3.56
N GLY A 47 -14.56 15.66 4.21
CA GLY A 47 -14.13 14.44 4.90
C GLY A 47 -13.70 13.30 3.96
N THR A 48 -13.62 13.56 2.65
CA THR A 48 -13.00 12.63 1.70
C THR A 48 -11.49 12.69 1.80
N TRP A 49 -10.83 11.64 1.31
CA TRP A 49 -9.38 11.58 1.21
C TRP A 49 -8.98 11.06 -0.15
N THR A 50 -7.87 11.57 -0.68
CA THR A 50 -7.18 11.01 -1.84
C THR A 50 -6.15 9.95 -1.41
N GLY A 51 -5.37 9.42 -2.35
CA GLY A 51 -4.22 8.59 -2.04
C GLY A 51 -4.53 7.28 -1.35
N MET A 52 -3.50 6.73 -0.71
CA MET A 52 -3.59 5.48 0.04
C MET A 52 -4.65 5.56 1.16
N VAL A 53 -4.73 6.69 1.87
CA VAL A 53 -5.76 6.89 2.91
C VAL A 53 -7.17 6.79 2.32
N GLY A 54 -7.42 7.44 1.19
CA GLY A 54 -8.71 7.39 0.49
C GLY A 54 -9.05 5.98 -0.02
N GLU A 55 -8.07 5.25 -0.51
CA GLU A 55 -8.27 3.86 -0.95
C GLU A 55 -8.60 2.91 0.21
N LEU A 56 -8.02 3.12 1.39
CA LEU A 56 -8.39 2.36 2.60
C LEU A 56 -9.81 2.69 3.05
N ILE A 57 -10.17 3.98 3.14
CA ILE A 57 -11.53 4.42 3.53
C ILE A 57 -12.59 3.86 2.58
N SER A 58 -12.31 3.89 1.27
CA SER A 58 -13.22 3.38 0.24
C SER A 58 -13.12 1.86 0.01
N ARG A 59 -12.30 1.15 0.80
CA ARG A 59 -12.08 -0.31 0.71
C ARG A 59 -11.62 -0.79 -0.67
N LYS A 60 -10.89 0.06 -1.40
CA LYS A 60 -10.17 -0.31 -2.63
C LYS A 60 -8.83 -0.99 -2.34
N ALA A 61 -8.33 -0.82 -1.11
CA ALA A 61 -7.17 -1.52 -0.57
C ALA A 61 -7.48 -1.93 0.87
N ASP A 62 -6.92 -3.06 1.30
CA ASP A 62 -7.06 -3.56 2.67
C ASP A 62 -5.92 -3.10 3.59
N LEU A 63 -4.75 -2.78 3.00
CA LEU A 63 -3.55 -2.36 3.70
C LEU A 63 -2.75 -1.36 2.84
N ALA A 64 -2.16 -0.36 3.50
CA ALA A 64 -1.17 0.52 2.89
C ALA A 64 0.19 0.27 3.55
N VAL A 65 1.19 -0.12 2.77
CA VAL A 65 2.57 -0.35 3.24
C VAL A 65 3.46 0.71 2.64
N ALA A 66 3.86 1.69 3.47
CA ALA A 66 4.70 2.80 3.08
C ALA A 66 5.35 3.43 4.33
N GLY A 67 6.26 4.39 4.12
CA GLY A 67 6.75 5.28 5.18
C GLY A 67 5.69 6.29 5.62
N LEU A 68 4.55 5.82 6.14
CA LEU A 68 3.42 6.65 6.54
C LEU A 68 3.62 7.14 7.99
N THR A 69 3.61 8.45 8.18
CA THR A 69 3.69 9.08 9.50
C THR A 69 2.30 9.12 10.16
N ILE A 70 2.23 8.63 11.40
CA ILE A 70 1.04 8.73 12.26
C ILE A 70 0.85 10.19 12.68
N THR A 71 -0.36 10.72 12.50
CA THR A 71 -0.76 12.06 12.95
C THR A 71 -2.11 12.00 13.67
N ALA A 72 -2.52 13.07 14.35
CA ALA A 72 -3.86 13.10 14.97
C ALA A 72 -5.01 12.94 13.97
N GLU A 73 -4.75 13.25 12.69
CA GLU A 73 -5.71 13.15 11.60
C GLU A 73 -5.73 11.75 10.96
N ARG A 74 -4.67 10.93 11.13
CA ARG A 74 -4.52 9.61 10.50
C ARG A 74 -3.56 8.66 11.23
#